data_AF-A0A2I4APA1-F1
#
_entry.id   AF-A0A2I4APA1-F1
#
_cell.length_a   1.000
_cell.length_b   1.000
_cell.length_c   1.000
_cell.angle_alpha   90.00
_cell.angle_beta   90.00
_cell.angle_gamma   90.00
#
_symmetry.space_group_name_H-M   'P 1'
#
loop_
_entity.id
_entity.type
_entity.pdbx_description
1 polymer ?
#
loop_
_entity_poly.entity_id
_entity_poly.type
_entity_poly.pdbx_seq_one_letter_code
_entity_poly.pdbx_strand_id
1 'polypeptide(L)'
;MFRRVLGKTLGFVGYTIQYGCIAHCAFEYIGEFVVCSGPSMEPTIVNHDVVFSERMSRHLCKIQKGDIVIAKSPFDPNVNICKRVIGLEGDKICTSSPSNLFKTHKYTIGRHLDKVIETQHKAKSASAIHQMKVPKGHVWLEGDNLKNSTDSRSYGPIPYALIRGRVCLKLWPPHTFGTLSESPTQRINKPPSNSDSD
;
A
#
# COMPACT_ATOMS: atom_id res chain seq x y z
N MET A 1 -38.85 -41.13 -22.84
CA MET A 1 -38.19 -39.86 -23.23
C MET A 1 -37.89 -38.96 -22.03
N PHE A 2 -38.85 -38.77 -21.11
CA PHE A 2 -38.75 -37.91 -19.92
C PHE A 2 -37.53 -38.15 -19.01
N ARG A 3 -37.21 -39.42 -18.69
CA ARG A 3 -36.08 -39.77 -17.80
C ARG A 3 -34.70 -39.36 -18.34
N ARG A 4 -34.51 -39.26 -19.67
CA ARG A 4 -33.25 -38.82 -20.29
C ARG A 4 -33.08 -37.30 -20.27
N VAL A 5 -34.19 -36.56 -20.31
CA VAL A 5 -34.16 -35.09 -20.21
C VAL A 5 -33.88 -34.67 -18.76
N LEU A 6 -34.50 -35.35 -17.80
CA LEU A 6 -34.36 -35.06 -16.37
C LEU A 6 -32.91 -35.26 -15.85
N GLY A 7 -32.19 -36.27 -16.32
CA GLY A 7 -30.79 -36.47 -15.95
C GLY A 7 -29.85 -35.41 -16.53
N LYS A 8 -30.14 -34.89 -17.73
CA LYS A 8 -29.36 -33.83 -18.37
C LYS A 8 -29.59 -32.46 -17.71
N THR A 9 -30.83 -32.18 -17.30
CA THR A 9 -31.15 -30.95 -16.57
C THR A 9 -30.57 -30.96 -15.15
N LEU A 10 -30.58 -32.11 -14.46
CA LEU A 10 -29.97 -32.23 -13.12
C LEU A 10 -28.44 -32.03 -13.16
N GLY A 11 -27.77 -32.55 -14.19
CA GLY A 11 -26.34 -32.32 -14.41
C GLY A 11 -26.01 -30.84 -14.66
N PHE A 12 -26.82 -30.14 -15.47
CA PHE A 12 -26.64 -28.71 -15.72
C PHE A 12 -26.80 -27.89 -14.43
N VAL A 13 -27.81 -28.19 -13.62
CA VAL A 13 -28.02 -27.53 -12.31
C VAL A 13 -26.82 -27.75 -11.38
N GLY A 14 -26.30 -28.98 -11.32
CA GLY A 14 -25.09 -29.30 -10.56
C GLY A 14 -23.88 -28.46 -10.99
N TYR A 15 -23.63 -28.35 -12.31
CA TYR A 15 -22.56 -27.50 -12.82
C TYR A 15 -22.79 -26.02 -12.51
N THR A 16 -24.01 -25.50 -12.65
CA THR A 16 -24.28 -24.09 -12.33
C THR A 16 -24.02 -23.77 -10.85
N ILE A 17 -24.38 -24.67 -9.93
CA ILE A 17 -24.10 -24.50 -8.50
C ILE A 17 -22.59 -24.55 -8.26
N GLN A 18 -21.90 -25.54 -8.85
CA GLN A 18 -20.46 -25.68 -8.70
C GLN A 18 -19.70 -24.46 -9.21
N TYR A 19 -19.97 -24.00 -10.43
CA TYR A 19 -19.34 -22.80 -11.00
C TYR A 19 -19.74 -21.54 -10.24
N GLY A 20 -20.98 -21.45 -9.73
CA GLY A 20 -21.42 -20.38 -8.84
C GLY A 20 -20.61 -20.31 -7.55
N CYS A 21 -20.38 -21.45 -6.88
CA CYS A 21 -19.55 -21.54 -5.69
C CYS A 21 -18.08 -21.19 -5.98
N ILE A 22 -17.53 -21.70 -7.10
CA ILE A 22 -16.16 -21.39 -7.52
C ILE A 22 -16.02 -19.89 -7.80
N ALA A 23 -16.97 -19.28 -8.52
CA ALA A 23 -16.97 -17.86 -8.81
C ALA A 23 -17.10 -17.04 -7.51
N HIS A 24 -18.00 -17.41 -6.60
CA HIS A 24 -18.16 -16.74 -5.31
C HIS A 24 -16.88 -16.80 -4.48
N CYS A 25 -16.24 -17.97 -4.37
CA CYS A 25 -14.96 -18.11 -3.71
C CYS A 25 -13.87 -17.27 -4.43
N ALA A 26 -13.82 -17.33 -5.76
CA ALA A 26 -12.87 -16.54 -6.53
C ALA A 26 -13.03 -15.04 -6.25
N PHE A 27 -14.23 -14.48 -6.32
CA PHE A 27 -14.45 -13.06 -6.03
C PHE A 27 -14.17 -12.70 -4.57
N GLU A 28 -14.51 -13.57 -3.62
CA GLU A 28 -14.28 -13.31 -2.20
C GLU A 28 -12.78 -13.27 -1.86
N TYR A 29 -11.99 -14.17 -2.44
CA TYR A 29 -10.57 -14.36 -2.09
C TYR A 29 -9.57 -13.66 -3.02
N ILE A 30 -9.92 -13.39 -4.28
CA ILE A 30 -8.97 -12.81 -5.24
C ILE A 30 -8.80 -11.31 -4.97
N GLY A 31 -9.88 -10.53 -4.97
CA GLY A 31 -9.76 -9.08 -4.83
C GLY A 31 -11.00 -8.30 -5.24
N GLU A 32 -10.90 -6.98 -5.12
CA GLU A 32 -11.98 -6.04 -5.45
C GLU A 32 -11.46 -4.86 -6.28
N PHE A 33 -12.35 -4.29 -7.08
CA PHE A 33 -12.08 -3.05 -7.82
C PHE A 33 -12.44 -1.85 -6.94
N VAL A 34 -11.48 -0.94 -6.74
CA VAL A 34 -11.65 0.22 -5.88
C VAL A 34 -11.48 1.49 -6.71
N VAL A 35 -12.44 2.40 -6.62
CA VAL A 35 -12.32 3.75 -7.15
C VAL A 35 -11.66 4.62 -6.10
N CYS A 36 -10.49 5.17 -6.42
CA CYS A 36 -9.76 6.04 -5.51
C CYS A 36 -10.26 7.48 -5.63
N SER A 37 -10.56 8.09 -4.48
CA SER A 37 -10.95 9.49 -4.35
C SER A 37 -10.09 10.16 -3.31
N GLY A 38 -9.49 11.29 -3.67
CA GLY A 38 -8.64 12.12 -2.83
C GLY A 38 -7.20 12.22 -3.34
N PRO A 39 -6.51 13.35 -3.06
CA PRO A 39 -5.20 13.66 -3.62
C PRO A 39 -4.03 12.97 -2.90
N SER A 40 -4.31 12.14 -1.89
CA SER A 40 -3.29 11.71 -0.93
C SER A 40 -2.23 10.75 -1.50
N MET A 41 -2.55 10.10 -2.61
CA MET A 41 -1.65 9.17 -3.32
C MET A 41 -1.12 9.76 -4.64
N GLU A 42 -1.34 11.05 -4.89
CA GLU A 42 -0.79 11.72 -6.06
C GLU A 42 0.75 11.83 -5.96
N PRO A 43 1.49 11.67 -7.06
CA PRO A 43 1.02 11.51 -8.44
C PRO A 43 0.75 10.04 -8.86
N THR A 44 0.99 9.06 -7.98
CA THR A 44 0.88 7.64 -8.32
C THR A 44 -0.56 7.21 -8.61
N ILE A 45 -1.49 7.66 -7.76
CA ILE A 45 -2.93 7.43 -7.92
C ILE A 45 -3.62 8.78 -7.82
N VAL A 46 -4.33 9.15 -8.87
CA VAL A 46 -5.08 10.39 -9.04
C VAL A 46 -6.57 10.13 -8.77
N ASN A 47 -7.32 11.20 -8.51
CA ASN A 47 -8.78 11.13 -8.36
C ASN A 47 -9.45 10.39 -9.52
N HIS A 48 -10.38 9.50 -9.19
CA HIS A 48 -11.16 8.66 -10.11
C HIS A 48 -10.36 7.55 -10.81
N ASP A 49 -9.13 7.28 -10.39
CA ASP A 49 -8.42 6.08 -10.82
C ASP A 49 -9.12 4.82 -10.28
N VAL A 50 -9.21 3.80 -11.14
CA VAL A 50 -9.70 2.47 -10.76
C VAL A 50 -8.51 1.57 -10.54
N VAL A 51 -8.40 1.02 -9.34
CA VAL A 51 -7.33 0.12 -8.95
C VAL A 51 -7.88 -1.25 -8.57
N PHE A 52 -7.09 -2.28 -8.82
CA PHE A 52 -7.39 -3.62 -8.34
C PHE A 52 -6.65 -3.87 -7.02
N SER A 53 -7.42 -4.17 -5.98
CA SER A 53 -6.93 -4.52 -4.65
C SER A 53 -7.09 -6.01 -4.43
N GLU A 54 -6.00 -6.75 -4.40
CA GLU A 54 -6.02 -8.18 -4.09
C GLU A 54 -6.09 -8.42 -2.57
N ARG A 55 -6.89 -9.41 -2.17
CA ARG A 55 -7.16 -9.73 -0.76
C ARG A 55 -6.23 -10.84 -0.23
N MET A 56 -5.58 -11.59 -1.11
CA MET A 56 -4.78 -12.77 -0.78
C MET A 56 -3.51 -12.43 0.02
N SER A 57 -2.83 -11.31 -0.27
CA SER A 57 -1.60 -10.91 0.44
C SER A 57 -1.82 -10.65 1.93
N ARG A 58 -3.04 -10.28 2.34
CA ARG A 58 -3.36 -10.17 3.77
C ARG A 58 -3.40 -11.53 4.46
N HIS A 59 -4.01 -12.52 3.83
CA HIS A 59 -4.13 -13.87 4.38
C HIS A 59 -2.78 -14.59 4.44
N LEU A 60 -1.87 -14.26 3.51
CA LEU A 60 -0.51 -14.78 3.49
C LEU A 60 0.49 -13.92 4.26
N CYS A 61 0.06 -12.82 4.88
CA CYS A 61 0.92 -11.86 5.60
C CYS A 61 2.13 -11.36 4.77
N LYS A 62 1.98 -11.22 3.45
CA LYS A 62 3.07 -10.86 2.53
C LYS A 62 3.08 -9.36 2.17
N ILE A 63 2.83 -8.49 3.14
CA ILE A 63 2.89 -7.04 2.91
C ILE A 63 4.33 -6.57 3.04
N GLN A 64 4.84 -5.96 1.99
CA GLN A 64 6.21 -5.48 1.90
C GLN A 64 6.27 -3.96 1.93
N LYS A 65 7.47 -3.43 2.23
CA LYS A 65 7.73 -2.00 2.11
C LYS A 65 7.58 -1.58 0.66
N GLY A 66 6.94 -0.44 0.46
CA GLY A 66 6.65 0.10 -0.86
C GLY A 66 5.30 -0.33 -1.42
N ASP A 67 4.63 -1.34 -0.85
CA ASP A 67 3.30 -1.75 -1.29
C ASP A 67 2.27 -0.65 -1.07
N ILE A 68 1.30 -0.54 -1.97
CA ILE A 68 0.12 0.28 -1.76
C ILE A 68 -0.96 -0.61 -1.18
N VAL A 69 -1.63 -0.15 -0.13
CA VAL A 69 -2.68 -0.91 0.55
C VAL A 69 -3.94 -0.08 0.72
N ILE A 70 -5.08 -0.77 0.62
CA ILE A 70 -6.36 -0.25 1.08
C ILE A 70 -6.53 -0.70 2.52
N ALA A 71 -6.83 0.22 3.43
CA ALA A 71 -7.08 -0.06 4.83
C ALA A 71 -8.31 0.69 5.33
N LYS A 72 -8.94 0.21 6.41
CA LYS A 72 -9.94 1.00 7.14
C LYS A 72 -9.27 2.18 7.83
N SER A 73 -9.91 3.34 7.78
CA SER A 73 -9.46 4.50 8.55
C SER A 73 -9.54 4.20 10.05
N PRO A 74 -8.51 4.54 10.84
CA PRO A 74 -8.55 4.39 12.29
C PRO A 74 -9.51 5.39 12.96
N PHE A 75 -9.87 6.48 12.25
CA PHE A 75 -10.80 7.50 12.76
C PHE A 75 -12.26 7.21 12.42
N ASP A 76 -12.51 6.61 11.25
CA ASP A 76 -13.86 6.27 10.81
C ASP A 76 -13.85 4.89 10.11
N PRO A 77 -14.39 3.83 10.75
CA PRO A 77 -14.35 2.48 10.21
C PRO A 77 -15.22 2.28 8.95
N ASN A 78 -16.07 3.25 8.59
CA ASN A 78 -16.86 3.25 7.37
C ASN A 78 -16.09 3.79 6.16
N VAL A 79 -14.92 4.39 6.39
CA VAL A 79 -14.07 4.98 5.36
C VAL A 79 -12.85 4.10 5.13
N ASN A 80 -12.58 3.79 3.86
CA ASN A 80 -11.33 3.15 3.45
C ASN A 80 -10.31 4.22 3.01
N ILE A 81 -9.06 4.03 3.39
CA ILE A 81 -7.90 4.84 3.00
C ILE A 81 -6.98 4.04 2.08
N CYS A 82 -6.41 4.71 1.08
CA CYS A 82 -5.38 4.17 0.21
C CYS A 82 -4.05 4.85 0.57
N LYS A 83 -3.04 4.06 0.97
CA LYS A 83 -1.73 4.56 1.43
C LYS A 83 -0.61 3.60 1.04
N ARG A 84 0.63 4.09 1.04
CA ARG A 84 1.83 3.28 0.83
C ARG A 84 2.42 2.79 2.16
N VAL A 85 2.87 1.56 2.17
CA VAL A 85 3.60 0.93 3.27
C VAL A 85 5.02 1.45 3.29
N ILE A 86 5.39 2.09 4.37
CA ILE A 86 6.70 2.70 4.56
C ILE A 86 7.52 1.92 5.58
N GLY A 87 6.88 1.49 6.68
CA GLY A 87 7.49 0.72 7.75
C GLY A 87 6.65 -0.49 8.11
N LEU A 88 7.31 -1.59 8.41
CA LEU A 88 6.74 -2.83 8.93
C LEU A 88 7.12 -2.97 10.40
N GLU A 89 6.59 -4.00 11.06
CA GLU A 89 6.91 -4.31 12.44
C GLU A 89 8.42 -4.34 12.72
N GLY A 90 8.83 -3.71 13.82
CA GLY A 90 10.23 -3.65 14.24
C GLY A 90 11.06 -2.54 13.60
N ASP A 91 10.57 -1.90 12.52
CA ASP A 91 11.26 -0.77 11.90
C ASP A 91 11.31 0.46 12.81
N LYS A 92 12.35 1.27 12.63
CA LYS A 92 12.49 2.58 13.29
C LYS A 92 12.20 3.68 12.28
N ILE A 93 11.17 4.46 12.54
CA ILE A 93 10.80 5.66 11.78
C ILE A 93 11.36 6.87 12.51
N CYS A 94 12.16 7.67 11.81
CA CYS A 94 12.70 8.92 12.35
C CYS A 94 11.93 10.08 11.73
N THR A 95 11.25 10.85 12.58
CA THR A 95 10.54 12.06 12.17
C THR A 95 11.31 13.26 12.68
N SER A 96 11.72 14.16 11.80
CA SER A 96 12.23 15.48 12.20
C SER A 96 11.04 16.35 12.60
N SER A 97 11.03 16.83 13.85
CA SER A 97 10.02 17.76 14.37
C SER A 97 10.31 19.21 13.90
N PRO A 98 9.40 20.19 14.10
CA PRO A 98 8.43 20.66 13.12
C PRO A 98 8.74 22.12 12.75
N SER A 99 9.61 22.34 11.78
CA SER A 99 9.74 23.67 11.18
C SER A 99 9.99 23.54 9.68
N ASN A 100 8.90 23.71 8.94
CA ASN A 100 8.83 24.15 7.56
C ASN A 100 9.13 23.12 6.44
N LEU A 101 8.02 22.72 5.81
CA LEU A 101 7.78 22.72 4.36
C LEU A 101 8.46 21.66 3.47
N PHE A 102 9.43 20.90 3.95
CA PHE A 102 9.97 19.74 3.21
C PHE A 102 10.15 18.52 4.12
N LYS A 103 9.10 17.71 4.23
CA LYS A 103 9.11 16.43 4.96
C LYS A 103 9.91 15.36 4.18
N THR A 104 11.23 15.50 4.07
CA THR A 104 12.10 14.42 3.61
C THR A 104 12.32 13.45 4.77
N HIS A 105 11.47 12.43 4.89
CA HIS A 105 11.71 11.35 5.84
C HIS A 105 12.84 10.47 5.28
N LYS A 106 14.00 10.50 5.93
CA LYS A 106 15.09 9.56 5.63
C LYS A 106 14.79 8.22 6.32
N TYR A 107 14.24 7.29 5.55
CA TYR A 107 14.06 5.90 5.98
C TYR A 107 15.42 5.20 6.01
N THR A 108 15.96 4.99 7.21
CA THR A 108 17.30 4.41 7.35
C THR A 108 17.18 2.92 7.68
N ILE A 109 17.45 2.06 6.69
CA ILE A 109 17.69 0.62 6.92
C ILE A 109 19.06 0.52 7.61
N GLY A 110 19.13 -0.28 8.69
CA GLY A 110 20.20 -0.31 9.70
C GLY A 110 21.65 -0.62 9.25
N ARG A 111 22.03 -0.48 7.98
CA ARG A 111 23.42 -0.59 7.50
C ARG A 111 24.00 0.72 6.97
N HIS A 112 23.20 1.77 6.83
CA HIS A 112 23.65 3.08 6.33
C HIS A 112 23.59 4.17 7.40
N LEU A 113 23.69 3.79 8.68
CA LEU A 113 23.60 4.71 9.81
C LEU A 113 24.89 5.53 9.97
N ASP A 114 26.05 4.91 9.84
CA ASP A 114 27.32 5.53 10.23
C ASP A 114 27.67 6.74 9.35
N LYS A 115 27.47 6.63 8.03
CA LYS A 115 27.84 7.68 7.08
C LYS A 115 26.90 8.89 7.06
N VAL A 116 25.62 8.73 7.43
CA VAL A 116 24.65 9.86 7.41
C VAL A 116 24.66 10.61 8.74
N ILE A 117 24.86 9.89 9.86
CA ILE A 117 25.01 10.48 11.19
C ILE A 117 26.25 11.39 11.21
N GLU A 118 27.38 10.93 10.68
CA GLU A 118 28.65 11.68 10.70
C GLU A 118 28.57 13.04 9.96
N THR A 119 27.75 13.14 8.90
CA THR A 119 27.56 14.40 8.17
C THR A 119 26.62 15.37 8.90
N GLN A 120 25.63 14.87 9.65
CA GLN A 120 24.60 15.69 10.28
C GLN A 120 25.00 16.21 11.67
N HIS A 121 25.94 15.56 12.36
CA HIS A 121 26.47 16.05 13.64
C HIS A 121 27.23 17.39 13.54
N LYS A 122 27.63 17.82 12.33
CA LYS A 122 28.33 19.09 12.10
C LYS A 122 27.40 20.31 11.87
N ALA A 123 26.11 20.11 11.61
CA ALA A 123 25.14 21.19 11.40
C ALA A 123 24.16 21.28 12.58
N LYS A 124 24.64 21.71 13.75
CA LYS A 124 23.85 21.82 14.97
C LYS A 124 22.86 23.00 14.90
N SER A 125 21.57 22.68 14.77
CA SER A 125 20.52 23.32 15.57
C SER A 125 19.50 22.25 15.93
N ALA A 126 19.33 22.02 17.23
CA ALA A 126 18.67 20.86 17.81
C ALA A 126 17.15 20.85 17.52
N SER A 127 16.74 20.34 16.37
CA SER A 127 15.38 19.82 16.20
C SER A 127 15.36 18.40 16.77
N ALA A 128 14.58 18.19 17.83
CA ALA A 128 14.43 16.87 18.45
C ALA A 128 13.94 15.87 17.39
N ILE A 129 14.83 14.96 16.98
CA ILE A 129 14.47 13.83 16.12
C ILE A 129 13.62 12.89 16.97
N HIS A 130 12.35 12.77 16.64
CA HIS A 130 11.47 11.80 17.28
C HIS A 130 11.64 10.46 16.58
N GLN A 131 12.17 9.46 17.29
CA GLN A 131 12.29 8.10 16.79
C GLN A 131 11.14 7.26 17.33
N MET A 132 10.38 6.66 16.43
CA MET A 132 9.32 5.72 16.76
C MET A 132 9.67 4.34 16.21
N LYS A 133 9.53 3.30 17.04
CA LYS A 133 9.59 1.91 16.58
C LYS A 133 8.18 1.41 16.25
N VAL A 134 7.99 0.83 15.07
CA VAL A 134 6.71 0.22 14.68
C VAL A 134 6.49 -1.05 15.54
N PRO A 135 5.39 -1.13 16.30
CA PRO A 135 5.12 -2.28 17.15
C PRO A 135 4.81 -3.54 16.33
N LYS A 136 4.92 -4.71 16.96
CA LYS A 136 4.54 -5.98 16.33
C LYS A 136 3.07 -5.96 15.92
N GLY A 137 2.76 -6.58 14.79
CA GLY A 137 1.39 -6.61 14.28
C GLY A 137 0.87 -5.27 13.73
N HIS A 138 1.74 -4.26 13.58
CA HIS A 138 1.39 -2.95 13.04
C HIS A 138 2.23 -2.59 11.82
N VAL A 139 1.70 -1.64 11.05
CA VAL A 139 2.31 -1.08 9.85
C VAL A 139 2.30 0.44 9.92
N TRP A 140 3.33 1.07 9.35
CA TRP A 140 3.39 2.51 9.13
C TRP A 140 3.06 2.83 7.68
N LEU A 141 1.97 3.56 7.48
CA LEU A 141 1.43 3.93 6.18
C LEU A 141 1.53 5.44 5.95
N GLU A 142 1.98 5.86 4.76
CA GLU A 142 2.00 7.26 4.33
C GLU A 142 1.42 7.44 2.93
N GLY A 143 0.85 8.62 2.66
CA GLY A 143 0.46 8.98 1.31
C GLY A 143 1.65 9.48 0.49
N ASP A 144 1.64 9.23 -0.81
CA ASP A 144 2.67 9.75 -1.73
C ASP A 144 2.63 11.29 -1.81
N ASN A 145 1.45 11.89 -1.63
CA ASN A 145 1.28 13.34 -1.51
C ASN A 145 1.48 13.78 -0.06
N LEU A 146 2.74 14.01 0.32
CA LEU A 146 3.13 14.37 1.69
C LEU A 146 2.42 15.62 2.22
N LYS A 147 2.02 16.57 1.36
CA LYS A 147 1.38 17.83 1.72
C LYS A 147 -0.12 17.66 2.01
N ASN A 148 -0.77 16.71 1.34
CA ASN A 148 -2.22 16.56 1.39
C ASN A 148 -2.64 15.13 1.73
N SER A 149 -2.07 14.59 2.81
CA SER A 149 -2.35 13.24 3.29
C SER A 149 -2.47 13.22 4.80
N THR A 150 -3.62 12.78 5.30
CA THR A 150 -3.80 12.30 6.67
C THR A 150 -3.38 10.84 6.71
N ASP A 151 -2.28 10.54 7.41
CA ASP A 151 -1.66 9.22 7.45
C ASP A 151 -0.97 8.95 8.80
N SER A 152 -0.09 7.95 8.87
CA SER A 152 0.53 7.50 10.12
C SER A 152 1.36 8.58 10.80
N ARG A 153 1.76 9.63 10.08
CA ARG A 153 2.40 10.82 10.67
C ARG A 153 1.47 11.56 11.62
N SER A 154 0.16 11.44 11.45
CA SER A 154 -0.87 12.07 12.28
C SER A 154 -1.46 11.11 13.32
N TYR A 155 -1.73 9.85 12.94
CA TYR A 155 -2.41 8.88 13.82
C TYR A 155 -1.50 7.76 14.36
N GLY A 156 -0.24 7.69 13.95
CA GLY A 156 0.69 6.63 14.34
C GLY A 156 0.56 5.35 13.49
N PRO A 157 1.23 4.26 13.89
CA PRO A 157 1.16 2.99 13.18
C PRO A 157 -0.22 2.33 13.40
N ILE A 158 -0.72 1.60 12.40
CA ILE A 158 -2.02 0.93 12.47
C ILE A 158 -1.90 -0.59 12.46
N PRO A 159 -2.83 -1.34 13.07
CA PRO A 159 -2.81 -2.80 13.04
C PRO A 159 -2.94 -3.36 11.62
N TYR A 160 -2.26 -4.47 11.31
CA TYR A 160 -2.45 -5.18 10.03
C TYR A 160 -3.91 -5.59 9.79
N ALA A 161 -4.70 -5.79 10.86
CA ALA A 161 -6.11 -6.13 10.80
C ALA A 161 -6.98 -5.06 10.11
N LEU A 162 -6.54 -3.80 10.08
CA LEU A 162 -7.26 -2.73 9.37
C LEU A 162 -7.03 -2.80 7.87
N ILE A 163 -5.98 -3.47 7.40
CA ILE A 163 -5.70 -3.60 5.97
C ILE A 163 -6.79 -4.48 5.35
N ARG A 164 -7.33 -4.04 4.21
CA ARG A 164 -8.37 -4.71 3.40
C ARG A 164 -7.81 -5.41 2.17
N GLY A 165 -6.73 -4.90 1.61
CA GLY A 165 -6.05 -5.54 0.50
C GLY A 165 -4.82 -4.76 0.06
N ARG A 166 -4.01 -5.39 -0.80
CA ARG A 166 -2.87 -4.77 -1.45
C ARG A 166 -3.27 -4.37 -2.86
N VAL A 167 -2.99 -3.14 -3.22
CA VAL A 167 -3.22 -2.64 -4.57
C VAL A 167 -2.07 -3.11 -5.46
N CYS A 168 -2.40 -3.91 -6.47
CA CYS A 168 -1.40 -4.47 -7.39
C CYS A 168 -1.47 -3.84 -8.79
N LEU A 169 -2.66 -3.47 -9.27
CA LEU A 169 -2.85 -2.96 -10.63
C LEU A 169 -3.61 -1.64 -10.62
N LYS A 170 -3.16 -0.71 -11.46
CA LYS A 170 -3.94 0.43 -11.92
C LYS A 170 -4.62 0.05 -13.23
N LEU A 171 -5.94 0.13 -13.29
CA LEU A 171 -6.74 -0.34 -14.42
C LEU A 171 -7.29 0.79 -15.27
N TRP A 172 -7.64 1.91 -14.65
CA TRP A 172 -8.20 3.08 -15.33
C TRP A 172 -7.52 4.36 -14.82
N PRO A 173 -7.24 5.34 -15.69
CA PRO A 173 -7.48 5.34 -17.14
C PRO A 173 -6.52 4.41 -17.90
N PRO A 174 -6.94 3.86 -19.06
CA PRO A 174 -6.27 2.72 -19.70
C PRO A 174 -4.87 3.07 -20.23
N HIS A 175 -4.60 4.35 -20.49
CA HIS A 175 -3.28 4.84 -20.88
C HIS A 175 -2.26 4.83 -19.72
N THR A 176 -2.72 4.71 -18.48
CA THR A 176 -1.86 4.55 -17.28
C THR A 176 -1.97 3.15 -16.69
N PHE A 177 -2.48 2.19 -17.46
CA PHE A 177 -2.55 0.80 -17.03
C PHE A 177 -1.15 0.28 -16.68
N GLY A 178 -1.00 -0.30 -15.49
CA GLY A 178 0.29 -0.78 -15.04
C GLY A 178 0.27 -1.39 -13.65
N THR A 179 1.35 -2.09 -13.32
CA THR A 179 1.56 -2.66 -11.98
C THR A 179 2.10 -1.58 -11.06
N LEU A 180 1.49 -1.41 -9.89
CA LEU A 180 1.86 -0.37 -8.91
C LEU A 180 2.91 -0.82 -7.89
N SER A 181 3.68 -1.86 -8.23
CA SER A 181 4.65 -2.50 -7.33
C SER A 181 5.92 -1.68 -7.09
N GLU A 182 6.18 -0.65 -7.90
CA GLU A 182 7.35 0.21 -7.71
C GLU A 182 7.03 1.38 -6.79
N SER A 183 7.63 1.39 -5.60
CA SER A 183 7.62 2.56 -4.74
C SER A 183 8.48 3.68 -5.34
N PRO A 184 7.99 4.93 -5.45
CA PRO A 184 8.82 6.09 -5.82
C PRO A 184 10.04 6.27 -4.91
N THR A 185 9.99 5.77 -3.67
CA THR A 185 11.09 5.81 -2.71
C THR A 185 12.29 4.94 -3.14
N GLN A 186 12.11 3.93 -4.00
CA GLN A 186 13.25 3.23 -4.61
C GLN A 186 14.00 4.08 -5.65
N ARG A 187 13.36 5.07 -6.28
CA ARG A 187 14.08 6.04 -7.14
C ARG A 187 15.01 6.95 -6.35
N ILE A 188 14.72 7.22 -5.07
CA ILE A 188 15.57 8.08 -4.23
C ILE A 188 16.86 7.38 -3.82
N ASN A 189 16.87 6.04 -3.78
CA ASN A 189 18.03 5.23 -3.36
C ASN A 189 18.75 4.52 -4.51
N LYS A 190 18.27 4.63 -5.76
CA LYS A 190 19.00 4.16 -6.92
C LYS A 190 19.97 5.28 -7.34
N PRO A 191 21.29 5.07 -7.32
CA PRO A 191 22.19 6.04 -7.94
C PRO A 191 21.78 6.22 -9.41
N PRO A 192 21.97 7.41 -10.00
CA PRO A 192 21.63 7.65 -11.40
C PRO A 192 22.28 6.55 -12.24
N SER A 193 21.46 5.84 -13.03
CA SER A 193 21.99 4.94 -14.05
C SER A 193 22.66 5.82 -15.09
N ASN A 194 24.00 5.76 -15.16
CA ASN A 194 24.75 6.27 -16.29
C ASN A 194 24.31 5.49 -17.53
N SER A 195 23.42 6.09 -18.31
CA SER A 195 23.13 5.65 -19.67
C SER A 195 22.61 6.84 -20.46
N ASP A 196 23.46 7.86 -20.61
CA ASP A 196 23.42 8.84 -21.68
C ASP A 196 24.87 9.03 -22.14
N SER A 197 25.36 8.05 -22.88
CA SER A 197 26.61 8.08 -23.64
C SER A 197 26.49 7.04 -24.74
N ASP A 198 25.81 7.41 -25.83
CA ASP A 198 26.16 7.05 -27.20
C ASP A 198 25.33 7.92 -28.17
#